data_AF-A0A0K3A7B8-F1
#
_entry.id   AF-A0A0K3A7B8-F1
#
_cell.length_a   1.000
_cell.length_b   1.000
_cell.length_c   1.000
_cell.angle_alpha   90.00
_cell.angle_beta   90.00
_cell.angle_gamma   90.00
#
_symmetry.space_group_name_H-M   'P 1'
#
loop_
_entity.id
_entity.type
_entity.pdbx_description
1 polymer ?
#
loop_
_entity_poly.entity_id
_entity_poly.type
_entity_poly.pdbx_seq_one_letter_code
_entity_poly.pdbx_strand_id
1 'polypeptide(L)'
;MSLDPALRSRIETLLSSNRVVLFMKGQPSMPQCGFSAKAVGALNELGVDFAHVNVLADQDIREGIKAYGDWPTIPQLYVDGELVGGSDIILQMAGSGELSELLGVQAPDRTPPSITITDAAAEMLRGALADAPGATLALAIDAQFQPNFQLAPTDPNAIAAESNGLRVQFDLASARRAEGITIDWVDDLRGRGLAIDNPNAPKPVQELSVRDADDQVRAGGLILVDVRPPEERAIASLNVPFRTLDGDQRAQLEALPKDTALAFLCHHGGRSAQAAEQFRALGFSRVHNVVGGIDAWADEVDSSVARY
;
A
#
# COMPACT_ATOMS: atom_id res chain seq x y z
N MET A 1 -1.70 -35.11 28.23
CA MET A 1 -2.05 -36.48 27.78
C MET A 1 -0.90 -36.98 26.93
N SER A 2 -0.44 -38.21 27.11
CA SER A 2 0.62 -38.78 26.27
C SER A 2 0.14 -38.90 24.83
N LEU A 3 0.90 -38.36 23.88
CA LEU A 3 0.62 -38.46 22.45
C LEU A 3 0.70 -39.93 22.01
N ASP A 4 -0.31 -40.43 21.30
CA ASP A 4 -0.31 -41.78 20.75
C ASP A 4 0.92 -42.00 19.84
N PRO A 5 1.66 -43.12 19.97
CA PRO A 5 2.89 -43.36 19.19
C PRO A 5 2.68 -43.35 17.67
N ALA A 6 1.54 -43.85 17.17
CA ALA A 6 1.27 -43.84 15.73
C ALA A 6 1.00 -42.42 15.22
N LEU A 7 0.23 -41.64 15.99
CA LEU A 7 -0.01 -40.22 15.68
C LEU A 7 1.28 -39.39 15.73
N ARG A 8 2.16 -39.64 16.71
CA ARG A 8 3.49 -39.01 16.79
C ARG A 8 4.31 -39.27 15.52
N SER A 9 4.41 -40.53 15.10
CA SER A 9 5.15 -40.91 13.90
C SER A 9 4.59 -40.26 12.63
N ARG A 10 3.27 -40.13 12.55
CA ARG A 10 2.60 -39.41 11.44
C ARG A 10 2.97 -37.93 11.40
N ILE A 11 3.00 -37.25 12.55
CA ILE A 11 3.43 -35.84 12.64
C ILE A 11 4.90 -35.70 12.24
N GLU A 12 5.78 -36.54 12.79
CA GLU A 12 7.22 -36.54 12.47
C GLU A 12 7.48 -36.79 10.97
N THR A 13 6.68 -37.64 10.33
CA THR A 13 6.77 -37.88 8.88
C THR A 13 6.39 -36.63 8.08
N LEU A 14 5.32 -35.93 8.46
CA LEU A 14 4.89 -34.70 7.80
C LEU A 14 5.96 -33.61 7.90
N LEU A 15 6.56 -33.47 9.10
CA LEU A 15 7.61 -32.50 9.40
C LEU A 15 8.94 -32.82 8.73
N SER A 16 9.32 -34.09 8.61
CA SER A 16 10.56 -34.48 7.92
C SER A 16 10.46 -34.44 6.40
N SER A 17 9.25 -34.55 5.85
CA SER A 17 9.02 -34.50 4.40
C SER A 17 9.05 -33.08 3.84
N ASN A 18 8.91 -32.06 4.69
CA ASN A 18 8.77 -30.68 4.27
C ASN A 18 9.54 -29.77 5.23
N ARG A 19 10.42 -28.93 4.69
CA ARG A 19 11.18 -27.98 5.50
C ARG A 19 10.29 -27.01 6.27
N VAL A 20 9.26 -26.46 5.65
CA VAL A 20 8.36 -25.48 6.27
C VAL A 20 6.94 -26.05 6.30
N VAL A 21 6.36 -26.18 7.49
CA VAL A 21 5.02 -26.76 7.67
C VAL A 21 4.16 -25.87 8.56
N LEU A 22 3.00 -25.45 8.05
CA LEU A 22 2.01 -24.68 8.80
C LEU A 22 0.79 -25.55 9.15
N PHE A 23 0.60 -25.84 10.43
CA PHE A 23 -0.65 -26.41 10.94
C PHE A 23 -1.64 -25.27 11.14
N MET A 24 -2.76 -25.29 10.42
CA MET A 24 -3.69 -24.16 10.37
C MET A 24 -5.16 -24.61 10.32
N LYS A 25 -6.07 -23.65 10.57
CA LYS A 25 -7.52 -23.85 10.40
C LYS A 25 -7.92 -23.42 9.00
N GLY A 26 -8.29 -24.38 8.15
CA GLY A 26 -8.55 -24.14 6.73
C GLY A 26 -7.32 -24.40 5.86
N GLN A 27 -7.26 -23.73 4.71
CA GLN A 27 -6.17 -23.84 3.73
C GLN A 27 -5.57 -22.46 3.43
N PRO A 28 -4.34 -22.34 2.90
CA PRO A 28 -3.73 -21.04 2.60
C PRO A 28 -4.58 -20.15 1.68
N SER A 29 -5.26 -20.75 0.69
CA SER A 29 -6.17 -20.04 -0.22
C SER A 29 -7.52 -19.68 0.41
N MET A 30 -7.92 -20.37 1.47
CA MET A 30 -9.20 -20.18 2.16
C MET A 30 -9.05 -20.45 3.67
N PRO A 31 -8.38 -19.55 4.41
CA PRO A 31 -8.20 -19.71 5.85
C PRO A 31 -9.54 -19.52 6.58
N GLN A 32 -9.81 -20.39 7.56
CA GLN A 32 -11.07 -20.38 8.33
C GLN A 32 -10.90 -19.79 9.74
N CYS A 33 -9.78 -19.10 9.98
CA CYS A 33 -9.48 -18.42 11.24
C CYS A 33 -8.56 -17.23 10.97
N GLY A 34 -8.85 -16.07 11.59
CA GLY A 34 -8.07 -14.85 11.39
C GLY A 34 -6.58 -15.00 11.74
N PHE A 35 -6.23 -15.75 12.79
CA PHE A 35 -4.83 -16.03 13.13
C PHE A 35 -4.14 -16.89 12.07
N SER A 36 -4.84 -17.88 11.53
CA SER A 36 -4.33 -18.68 10.40
C SER A 36 -4.15 -17.83 9.14
N ALA A 37 -5.07 -16.90 8.87
CA ALA A 37 -4.93 -15.96 7.75
C ALA A 37 -3.71 -15.05 7.91
N LYS A 38 -3.46 -14.52 9.12
CA LYS A 38 -2.28 -13.69 9.40
C LYS A 38 -0.97 -14.45 9.22
N ALA A 39 -0.86 -15.66 9.74
CA ALA A 39 0.35 -16.49 9.59
C ALA A 39 0.64 -16.82 8.11
N VAL A 40 -0.40 -17.15 7.34
CA VAL A 40 -0.28 -17.36 5.89
C VAL A 40 0.16 -16.09 5.17
N GLY A 41 -0.42 -14.93 5.52
CA GLY A 41 -0.03 -13.63 4.96
C GLY A 41 1.45 -13.35 5.16
N ALA A 42 1.97 -13.52 6.37
CA ALA A 42 3.38 -13.31 6.68
C ALA A 42 4.32 -14.23 5.85
N LEU A 43 3.98 -15.51 5.70
CA LEU A 43 4.79 -16.44 4.90
C LEU A 43 4.74 -16.11 3.39
N ASN A 44 3.57 -15.71 2.89
CA ASN A 44 3.39 -15.32 1.49
C ASN A 44 4.14 -14.02 1.16
N GLU A 45 4.15 -13.05 2.06
CA GLU A 45 4.90 -11.79 1.89
C GLU A 45 6.41 -12.05 1.76
N LEU A 46 6.92 -13.07 2.45
CA LEU A 46 8.32 -13.50 2.34
C LEU A 46 8.60 -14.34 1.07
N GLY A 47 7.56 -14.70 0.31
CA GLY A 47 7.70 -15.49 -0.92
C GLY A 47 8.18 -16.92 -0.68
N VAL A 48 7.87 -17.50 0.48
CA VAL A 48 8.33 -18.85 0.86
C VAL A 48 7.26 -19.90 0.57
N ASP A 49 7.65 -20.98 -0.09
CA ASP A 49 6.82 -22.17 -0.22
C ASP A 49 6.74 -22.94 1.11
N PHE A 50 5.54 -23.32 1.52
CA PHE A 50 5.32 -24.11 2.74
C PHE A 50 4.24 -25.18 2.53
N ALA A 51 4.43 -26.33 3.16
CA ALA A 51 3.38 -27.32 3.29
C ALA A 51 2.37 -26.87 4.36
N HIS A 52 1.12 -27.28 4.22
CA HIS A 52 0.09 -26.95 5.20
C HIS A 52 -0.71 -28.18 5.61
N VAL A 53 -1.20 -28.16 6.85
CA VAL A 53 -2.09 -29.19 7.39
C VAL A 53 -3.35 -28.53 7.93
N ASN A 54 -4.50 -28.84 7.33
CA ASN A 54 -5.79 -28.36 7.80
C ASN A 54 -6.26 -29.18 9.02
N VAL A 55 -6.04 -28.65 10.22
CA VAL A 55 -6.40 -29.34 11.48
C VAL A 55 -7.91 -29.43 11.71
N LEU A 56 -8.74 -28.74 10.93
CA LEU A 56 -10.20 -28.89 11.01
C LEU A 56 -10.69 -30.18 10.34
N ALA A 57 -9.92 -30.72 9.41
CA ALA A 57 -10.25 -31.97 8.72
C ALA A 57 -9.87 -33.21 9.55
N ASP A 58 -9.03 -33.06 10.58
CA ASP A 58 -8.49 -34.16 11.37
C ASP A 58 -8.30 -33.72 12.83
N GLN A 59 -9.23 -34.14 13.70
CA GLN A 59 -9.21 -33.76 15.12
C GLN A 59 -8.06 -34.42 15.89
N ASP A 60 -7.61 -35.62 15.47
CA ASP A 60 -6.48 -36.29 16.10
C ASP A 60 -5.21 -35.50 15.86
N ILE A 61 -4.97 -35.04 14.62
CA ILE A 61 -3.87 -34.13 14.31
C ILE A 61 -4.00 -32.81 15.07
N ARG A 62 -5.21 -32.26 15.21
CA ARG A 62 -5.44 -30.98 15.90
C ARG A 62 -5.01 -31.02 17.36
N GLU A 63 -5.41 -32.04 18.10
CA GLU A 63 -5.02 -32.19 19.51
C GLU A 63 -3.61 -32.76 19.62
N GLY A 64 -3.21 -33.63 18.70
CA GLY A 64 -1.90 -34.24 18.64
C GLY A 64 -0.77 -33.23 18.45
N ILE A 65 -0.91 -32.28 17.52
CA ILE A 65 0.15 -31.29 17.26
C ILE A 65 0.36 -30.34 18.44
N LYS A 66 -0.71 -30.02 19.20
CA LYS A 66 -0.60 -29.24 20.43
C LYS A 66 0.21 -29.97 21.49
N ALA A 67 -0.03 -31.27 21.66
CA ALA A 67 0.71 -32.11 22.59
C ALA A 67 2.13 -32.38 22.11
N TYR A 68 2.36 -32.48 20.80
CA TYR A 68 3.67 -32.72 20.20
C TYR A 68 4.63 -31.53 20.43
N GLY A 69 4.17 -30.32 20.10
CA GLY A 69 4.97 -29.09 20.25
C GLY A 69 4.88 -28.43 21.63
N ASP A 70 4.18 -29.05 22.58
CA ASP A 70 3.84 -28.45 23.88
C ASP A 70 3.27 -27.02 23.75
N TRP A 71 2.39 -26.83 22.76
CA TRP A 71 1.86 -25.53 22.37
C TRP A 71 0.33 -25.56 22.22
N PRO A 72 -0.43 -24.75 22.97
CA PRO A 72 -1.87 -24.94 23.10
C PRO A 72 -2.70 -24.41 21.92
N THR A 73 -2.16 -23.52 21.09
CA THR A 73 -2.92 -22.77 20.08
C THR A 73 -2.58 -23.18 18.64
N ILE A 74 -3.45 -22.76 17.70
CA ILE A 74 -3.30 -22.95 16.25
C ILE A 74 -3.57 -21.57 15.61
N PRO A 75 -2.79 -21.12 14.62
CA PRO A 75 -1.80 -21.88 13.84
C PRO A 75 -0.49 -22.19 14.58
N GLN A 76 0.26 -23.18 14.09
CA GLN A 76 1.64 -23.49 14.50
C GLN A 76 2.53 -23.64 13.26
N LEU A 77 3.65 -22.91 13.23
CA LEU A 77 4.67 -23.03 12.20
C LEU A 77 5.81 -23.91 12.70
N TYR A 78 6.23 -24.86 11.87
CA TYR A 78 7.42 -25.66 12.07
C TYR A 78 8.39 -25.41 10.91
N VAL A 79 9.68 -25.29 11.24
CA VAL A 79 10.78 -25.17 10.28
C VAL A 79 11.84 -26.20 10.64
N ASP A 80 12.25 -27.01 9.66
CA ASP A 80 13.22 -28.11 9.82
C ASP A 80 12.83 -29.08 10.95
N GLY A 81 11.53 -29.27 11.15
CA GLY A 81 10.95 -30.15 12.16
C GLY A 81 10.84 -29.55 13.57
N GLU A 82 11.34 -28.34 13.80
CA GLU A 82 11.26 -27.64 15.08
C GLU A 82 10.11 -26.63 15.10
N LEU A 83 9.46 -26.49 16.27
CA LEU A 83 8.37 -25.53 16.46
C LEU A 83 8.96 -24.12 16.50
N VAL A 84 8.54 -23.27 15.55
CA VAL A 84 8.82 -21.84 15.56
C VAL A 84 7.86 -21.11 16.49
N GLY A 85 6.57 -21.41 16.39
CA GLY A 85 5.56 -20.86 17.28
C GLY A 85 4.20 -20.62 16.63
N GLY A 86 3.35 -19.88 17.35
CA GLY A 86 2.02 -19.49 16.90
C GLY A 86 1.98 -18.19 16.07
N SER A 87 0.78 -17.75 15.69
CA SER A 87 0.59 -16.59 14.80
C SER A 87 1.32 -15.32 15.27
N ASP A 88 1.31 -14.99 16.56
CA ASP A 88 1.89 -13.74 17.05
C ASP A 88 3.42 -13.76 16.97
N ILE A 89 4.05 -14.91 17.27
CA ILE A 89 5.49 -15.11 17.13
C ILE A 89 5.89 -15.06 15.65
N ILE A 90 5.13 -15.70 14.77
CA ILE A 90 5.37 -15.67 13.32
C ILE A 90 5.38 -14.22 12.83
N LEU A 91 4.38 -13.42 13.22
CA LEU A 91 4.30 -12.00 12.82
C LEU A 91 5.44 -11.17 13.41
N GLN A 92 5.82 -11.41 14.67
CA GLN A 92 6.94 -10.73 15.31
C GLN A 92 8.26 -11.02 14.58
N MET A 93 8.56 -12.30 14.32
CA MET A 93 9.77 -12.71 13.61
C MET A 93 9.78 -12.24 12.16
N ALA A 94 8.63 -12.21 11.49
CA ALA A 94 8.49 -11.65 10.14
C ALA A 94 8.80 -10.15 10.14
N GLY A 95 8.27 -9.43 11.13
CA GLY A 95 8.55 -8.01 11.33
C GLY A 95 10.02 -7.74 11.59
N SER A 96 10.66 -8.44 12.54
CA SER A 96 12.06 -8.22 12.91
C SER A 96 13.08 -8.65 11.84
N GLY A 97 12.68 -9.55 10.93
CA GLY A 97 13.55 -10.16 9.93
C GLY A 97 14.13 -11.52 10.35
N GLU A 98 13.96 -11.92 11.61
CA GLU A 98 14.40 -13.24 12.12
C GLU A 98 13.76 -14.40 11.35
N LEU A 99 12.50 -14.26 10.93
CA LEU A 99 11.84 -15.30 10.14
C LEU A 99 12.46 -15.43 8.75
N SER A 100 12.91 -14.32 8.16
CA SER A 100 13.58 -14.34 6.85
C SER A 100 14.92 -15.03 6.93
N GLU A 101 15.69 -14.75 7.99
CA GLU A 101 16.97 -15.41 8.27
C GLU A 101 16.77 -16.93 8.47
N LEU A 102 15.80 -17.31 9.31
CA LEU A 102 15.45 -18.72 9.56
C LEU A 102 15.07 -19.46 8.27
N LEU A 103 14.29 -18.80 7.40
CA LEU A 103 13.82 -19.38 6.13
C LEU A 103 14.88 -19.32 5.02
N GLY A 104 15.96 -18.56 5.20
CA GLY A 104 17.02 -18.38 4.21
C GLY A 104 16.57 -17.54 3.02
N VAL A 105 15.65 -16.59 3.26
CA VAL A 105 15.17 -15.64 2.25
C VAL A 105 15.68 -14.24 2.55
N GLN A 106 15.62 -13.37 1.54
CA GLN A 106 16.04 -11.98 1.70
C GLN A 106 15.17 -11.31 2.76
N ALA A 107 15.80 -10.82 3.83
CA ALA A 107 15.12 -10.06 4.85
C ALA A 107 14.51 -8.78 4.26
N PRO A 108 13.33 -8.36 4.77
CA PRO A 108 12.74 -7.11 4.36
C PRO A 108 13.69 -5.95 4.65
N ASP A 109 13.68 -4.93 3.78
CA ASP A 109 14.49 -3.73 3.96
C ASP A 109 13.97 -2.92 5.15
N ARG A 110 14.72 -3.01 6.25
CA ARG A 110 14.44 -2.32 7.52
C ARG A 110 15.28 -1.06 7.72
N THR A 111 15.92 -0.55 6.67
CA THR A 111 16.68 0.71 6.76
C THR A 111 15.76 1.85 7.23
N PRO A 112 16.16 2.65 8.23
CA PRO A 112 15.41 3.84 8.59
C PRO A 112 15.30 4.83 7.43
N PRO A 113 14.13 5.43 7.18
CA PRO A 113 14.01 6.47 6.18
C PRO A 113 14.74 7.74 6.59
N SER A 114 15.27 8.50 5.63
CA SER A 114 15.72 9.87 5.90
C SER A 114 14.50 10.77 6.07
N ILE A 115 14.36 11.44 7.22
CA ILE A 115 13.25 12.37 7.48
C ILE A 115 13.74 13.72 7.99
N THR A 116 12.98 14.77 7.71
CA THR A 116 13.24 16.12 8.24
C THR A 116 12.09 16.55 9.14
N ILE A 117 12.37 16.90 10.39
CA ILE A 117 11.42 17.58 11.28
C ILE A 117 11.90 19.02 11.46
N THR A 118 11.09 19.99 11.04
CA THR A 118 11.43 21.41 11.18
C THR A 118 11.50 21.82 12.65
N ASP A 119 12.16 22.94 12.96
CA ASP A 119 12.24 23.43 14.33
C ASP A 119 10.87 23.73 14.92
N ALA A 120 9.96 24.31 14.11
CA ALA A 120 8.60 24.61 14.52
C ALA A 120 7.81 23.34 14.87
N ALA A 121 7.91 22.30 14.03
CA ALA A 121 7.33 20.99 14.34
C ALA A 121 7.95 20.36 15.57
N ALA A 122 9.27 20.43 15.72
CA ALA A 122 9.98 19.82 16.82
C ALA A 122 9.59 20.41 18.17
N GLU A 123 9.43 21.74 18.26
CA GLU A 123 8.92 22.40 19.48
C GLU A 123 7.55 21.87 19.89
N MET A 124 6.62 21.80 18.94
CA MET A 124 5.25 21.33 19.20
C MET A 124 5.22 19.84 19.60
N LEU A 125 5.99 19.00 18.91
CA LEU A 125 6.04 17.56 19.16
C LEU A 125 6.70 17.24 20.51
N ARG A 126 7.72 17.98 20.93
CA ARG A 126 8.32 17.84 22.27
C ARG A 126 7.30 18.15 23.36
N GLY A 127 6.48 19.19 23.17
CA GLY A 127 5.38 19.51 24.08
C GLY A 127 4.39 18.34 24.20
N ALA A 128 3.94 17.80 23.06
CA ALA A 128 3.01 16.67 23.04
C ALA A 128 3.58 15.39 23.71
N LEU A 129 4.88 15.12 23.55
CA LEU A 129 5.55 14.00 24.21
C LEU A 129 5.71 14.19 25.71
N ALA A 130 5.91 15.42 26.18
CA ALA A 130 6.00 15.72 27.62
C ALA A 130 4.69 15.40 28.35
N ASP A 131 3.55 15.57 27.68
CA ASP A 131 2.22 15.26 28.21
C ASP A 131 1.87 13.75 28.13
N ALA A 132 2.69 12.94 27.46
CA ALA A 132 2.46 11.51 27.25
C ALA A 132 3.68 10.64 27.61
N PRO A 133 3.96 10.41 28.90
CA PRO A 133 5.13 9.65 29.34
C PRO A 133 5.13 8.22 28.78
N GLY A 134 6.25 7.82 28.18
CA GLY A 134 6.43 6.48 27.58
C GLY A 134 5.89 6.33 26.15
N ALA A 135 5.25 7.37 25.60
CA ALA A 135 4.91 7.43 24.19
C ALA A 135 6.10 7.88 23.33
N THR A 136 6.05 7.53 22.06
CA THR A 136 6.93 7.99 20.99
C THR A 136 6.08 8.38 19.78
N LEU A 137 6.70 9.05 18.81
CA LEU A 137 6.02 9.47 17.60
C LEU A 137 5.90 8.27 16.67
N ALA A 138 4.70 8.01 16.15
CA ALA A 138 4.47 6.96 15.16
C ALA A 138 3.83 7.56 13.90
N LEU A 139 4.38 7.22 12.74
CA LEU A 139 3.88 7.67 11.45
C LEU A 139 3.59 6.46 10.57
N ALA A 140 2.30 6.27 10.26
CA ALA A 140 1.85 5.32 9.25
C ALA A 140 1.55 6.07 7.94
N ILE A 141 1.96 5.52 6.80
CA ILE A 141 1.66 6.06 5.48
C ILE A 141 1.03 4.95 4.65
N ASP A 142 -0.23 5.13 4.26
CA ASP A 142 -0.97 4.12 3.51
C ASP A 142 -0.53 4.03 2.04
N ALA A 143 -1.18 3.16 1.27
CA ALA A 143 -0.88 2.96 -0.15
C ALA A 143 -1.21 4.19 -1.01
N GLN A 144 -2.05 5.10 -0.53
CA GLN A 144 -2.43 6.37 -1.15
C GLN A 144 -1.56 7.54 -0.64
N PHE A 145 -0.47 7.24 0.07
CA PHE A 145 0.43 8.21 0.67
C PHE A 145 -0.25 9.16 1.67
N GLN A 146 -1.39 8.77 2.24
CA GLN A 146 -2.02 9.54 3.30
C GLN A 146 -1.28 9.26 4.62
N PRO A 147 -0.73 10.30 5.27
CA PRO A 147 -0.05 10.12 6.54
C PRO A 147 -1.05 10.09 7.70
N ASN A 148 -0.83 9.17 8.62
CA ASN A 148 -1.46 9.14 9.94
C ASN A 148 -0.38 9.24 11.01
N PHE A 149 -0.29 10.40 11.65
CA PHE A 149 0.70 10.69 12.67
C PHE A 149 0.05 10.67 14.05
N GLN A 150 0.63 9.92 14.98
CA GLN A 150 0.06 9.73 16.32
C GLN A 150 1.15 9.48 17.38
N LEU A 151 0.77 9.64 18.65
CA LEU A 151 1.57 9.15 19.78
C LEU A 151 1.22 7.68 20.04
N ALA A 152 2.24 6.82 20.10
CA ALA A 152 2.08 5.40 20.37
C ALA A 152 3.14 4.92 21.36
N PRO A 153 2.94 3.78 22.06
CA PRO A 153 3.99 3.15 22.84
C PRO A 153 5.23 2.87 21.98
N THR A 154 6.40 2.94 22.60
CA THR A 154 7.66 2.58 21.93
C THR A 154 7.64 1.10 21.54
N ASP A 155 7.79 0.83 20.25
CA ASP A 155 7.96 -0.51 19.72
C ASP A 155 9.45 -0.76 19.42
N PRO A 156 10.10 -1.75 20.07
CA PRO A 156 11.49 -2.09 19.81
C PRO A 156 11.69 -2.73 18.42
N ASN A 157 10.64 -3.27 17.81
CA ASN A 157 10.66 -3.90 16.49
C ASN A 157 10.25 -2.93 15.37
N ALA A 158 9.86 -1.70 15.68
CA ALA A 158 9.56 -0.70 14.66
C ALA A 158 10.84 -0.15 14.03
N ILE A 159 10.75 0.21 12.75
CA ILE A 159 11.81 0.98 12.09
C ILE A 159 11.73 2.40 12.65
N ALA A 160 12.85 2.95 13.09
CA ALA A 160 12.85 4.28 13.68
C ALA A 160 13.88 5.19 13.03
N ALA A 161 13.46 6.40 12.71
CA ALA A 161 14.33 7.48 12.26
C ALA A 161 14.38 8.58 13.31
N GLU A 162 15.52 9.24 13.42
CA GLU A 162 15.70 10.39 14.30
C GLU A 162 15.88 11.66 13.49
N SER A 163 15.18 12.73 13.88
CA SER A 163 15.32 14.05 13.27
C SER A 163 15.00 15.11 14.31
N ASN A 164 15.80 16.17 14.37
CA ASN A 164 15.66 17.24 15.36
C ASN A 164 15.55 16.76 16.83
N GLY A 165 16.27 15.68 17.18
CA GLY A 165 16.26 15.07 18.51
C GLY A 165 14.97 14.32 18.86
N LEU A 166 14.11 14.04 17.87
CA LEU A 166 12.87 13.30 18.02
C LEU A 166 12.95 11.97 17.28
N ARG A 167 12.56 10.88 17.96
CA ARG A 167 12.42 9.54 17.39
C ARG A 167 11.01 9.38 16.80
N VAL A 168 10.93 9.01 15.53
CA VAL A 168 9.69 8.63 14.84
C VAL A 168 9.80 7.16 14.44
N GLN A 169 8.77 6.38 14.77
CA GLN A 169 8.69 4.96 14.44
C GLN A 169 7.68 4.67 13.34
N PHE A 170 7.99 3.66 12.53
CA PHE A 170 7.27 3.28 11.32
C PHE A 170 7.11 1.75 11.28
N ASP A 171 6.00 1.30 10.69
CA ASP A 171 5.95 -0.06 10.16
C ASP A 171 6.82 -0.19 8.89
N LEU A 172 7.02 -1.42 8.41
CA LEU A 172 7.86 -1.71 7.26
C LEU A 172 7.42 -0.96 5.98
N ALA A 173 6.12 -0.94 5.67
CA ALA A 173 5.60 -0.32 4.46
C ALA A 173 5.67 1.21 4.54
N SER A 174 5.32 1.76 5.70
CA SER A 174 5.37 3.18 5.99
C SER A 174 6.79 3.72 5.94
N ALA A 175 7.78 2.97 6.45
CA ALA A 175 9.19 3.36 6.38
C ALA A 175 9.64 3.57 4.93
N ARG A 176 9.28 2.67 4.01
CA ARG A 176 9.64 2.82 2.59
C ARG A 176 8.96 4.03 1.93
N ARG A 177 7.71 4.35 2.31
CA ARG A 177 6.98 5.52 1.79
C ARG A 177 7.40 6.84 2.43
N ALA A 178 8.05 6.79 3.59
CA ALA A 178 8.51 7.94 4.36
C ALA A 178 9.90 8.44 3.96
N GLU A 179 10.53 7.86 2.93
CA GLU A 179 11.87 8.28 2.51
C GLU A 179 11.87 9.74 2.02
N GLY A 180 12.68 10.60 2.64
CA GLY A 180 12.83 12.00 2.25
C GLY A 180 11.68 12.92 2.66
N ILE A 181 10.74 12.49 3.51
CA ILE A 181 9.63 13.35 3.94
C ILE A 181 10.10 14.54 4.78
N THR A 182 9.30 15.59 4.76
CA THR A 182 9.43 16.74 5.66
C THR A 182 8.18 16.88 6.50
N ILE A 183 8.35 16.95 7.82
CA ILE A 183 7.31 17.16 8.82
C ILE A 183 7.48 18.59 9.33
N ASP A 184 6.48 19.43 9.10
CA ASP A 184 6.44 20.82 9.49
C ASP A 184 5.20 21.12 10.36
N TRP A 185 5.20 22.28 11.00
CA TRP A 185 4.04 22.80 11.73
C TRP A 185 3.55 24.07 11.05
N VAL A 186 2.32 24.02 10.57
CA VAL A 186 1.67 25.17 9.93
C VAL A 186 0.67 25.76 10.92
N ASP A 187 0.83 27.06 11.18
CA ASP A 187 -0.11 27.90 11.90
C ASP A 187 -0.51 29.04 10.96
N ASP A 188 -1.51 28.78 10.13
CA ASP A 188 -2.05 29.77 9.18
C ASP A 188 -3.56 29.96 9.35
N LEU A 189 -4.13 30.87 8.55
CA LEU A 189 -5.56 31.19 8.59
C LEU A 189 -6.47 30.01 8.18
N ARG A 190 -5.91 28.92 7.64
CA ARG A 190 -6.62 27.73 7.17
C ARG A 190 -6.60 26.59 8.20
N GLY A 191 -5.71 26.65 9.19
CA GLY A 191 -5.68 25.72 10.31
C GLY A 191 -4.36 25.71 11.07
N ARG A 192 -4.39 25.09 12.25
CA ARG A 192 -3.20 24.79 13.06
C ARG A 192 -2.99 23.29 13.10
N GLY A 193 -1.83 22.83 12.63
CA GLY A 193 -1.52 21.40 12.67
C GLY A 193 -0.20 21.02 12.00
N LEU A 194 0.10 19.73 12.08
CA LEU A 194 1.24 19.14 11.39
C LEU A 194 0.96 19.08 9.89
N ALA A 195 1.91 19.55 9.09
CA ALA A 195 1.94 19.36 7.65
C ALA A 195 3.05 18.37 7.31
N ILE A 196 2.75 17.40 6.44
CA ILE A 196 3.73 16.41 5.98
C ILE A 196 3.83 16.53 4.48
N ASP A 197 4.99 16.97 4.00
CA ASP A 197 5.36 16.92 2.60
C ASP A 197 6.05 15.60 2.30
N ASN A 198 5.52 14.85 1.32
CA ASN A 198 6.05 13.56 0.94
C ASN A 198 6.43 13.56 -0.55
N PRO A 199 7.74 13.58 -0.88
CA PRO A 199 8.19 13.64 -2.27
C PRO A 199 7.87 12.37 -3.07
N ASN A 200 7.55 11.27 -2.38
CA ASN A 200 7.18 10.00 -3.01
C ASN A 200 5.68 9.92 -3.33
N ALA A 201 4.86 10.82 -2.76
CA ALA A 201 3.44 10.85 -3.04
C ALA A 201 3.21 11.20 -4.52
N PRO A 202 2.27 10.52 -5.21
CA PRO A 202 1.88 10.91 -6.55
C PRO A 202 1.48 12.39 -6.57
N LYS A 203 2.08 13.16 -7.49
CA LYS A 203 1.77 14.58 -7.63
C LYS A 203 0.25 14.75 -7.82
N PRO A 204 -0.37 15.76 -7.19
CA PRO A 204 -1.76 16.07 -7.42
C PRO A 204 -2.08 16.17 -8.92
N VAL A 205 -3.31 15.84 -9.30
CA VAL A 205 -3.74 16.02 -10.69
C VAL A 205 -3.54 17.48 -11.05
N GLN A 206 -2.80 17.71 -12.13
CA GLN A 206 -2.46 19.05 -12.56
C GLN A 206 -3.56 19.61 -13.45
N GLU A 207 -3.93 20.86 -13.26
CA GLU A 207 -4.82 21.55 -14.18
C GLU A 207 -4.07 21.88 -15.47
N LEU A 208 -4.76 21.71 -16.60
CA LEU A 208 -4.22 22.03 -17.93
C LEU A 208 -5.26 22.85 -18.69
N SER A 209 -4.81 23.95 -19.29
CA SER A 209 -5.67 24.76 -20.16
C SER A 209 -6.00 24.01 -21.45
N VAL A 210 -7.11 24.37 -22.10
CA VAL A 210 -7.49 23.77 -23.39
C VAL A 210 -6.46 24.06 -24.50
N ARG A 211 -5.80 25.22 -24.47
CA ARG A 211 -4.72 25.58 -25.42
C ARG A 211 -3.47 24.74 -25.22
N ASP A 212 -3.01 24.62 -23.97
CA ASP A 212 -1.83 23.81 -23.67
C ASP A 212 -2.09 22.32 -23.94
N ALA A 213 -3.32 21.86 -23.73
CA ALA A 213 -3.73 20.51 -24.08
C ALA A 213 -3.68 20.29 -25.61
N ASP A 214 -4.22 21.21 -26.42
CA ASP A 214 -4.15 21.14 -27.88
C ASP A 214 -2.71 21.10 -28.38
N ASP A 215 -1.87 22.03 -27.90
CA ASP A 215 -0.46 22.14 -28.29
C ASP A 215 0.31 20.84 -27.96
N GLN A 216 0.15 20.30 -26.75
CA GLN A 216 0.84 19.09 -26.32
C GLN A 216 0.36 17.84 -27.07
N VAL A 217 -0.92 17.75 -27.40
CA VAL A 217 -1.47 16.63 -28.18
C VAL A 217 -0.94 16.69 -29.62
N ARG A 218 -0.95 17.86 -30.26
CA ARG A 218 -0.41 18.04 -31.61
C ARG A 218 1.09 17.79 -31.69
N ALA A 219 1.83 18.13 -30.63
CA ALA A 219 3.25 17.82 -30.51
C ALA A 219 3.53 16.34 -30.19
N GLY A 220 2.50 15.52 -29.91
CA GLY A 220 2.65 14.11 -29.52
C GLY A 220 3.23 13.91 -28.12
N GLY A 221 3.24 14.96 -27.29
CA GLY A 221 3.78 14.93 -25.93
C GLY A 221 2.79 14.45 -24.87
N LEU A 222 1.51 14.30 -25.22
CA LEU A 222 0.43 13.96 -24.31
C LEU A 222 -0.68 13.17 -25.02
N ILE A 223 -1.27 12.20 -24.30
CA ILE A 223 -2.48 11.49 -24.75
C ILE A 223 -3.70 12.14 -24.12
N LEU A 224 -4.58 12.69 -24.95
CA LEU A 224 -5.87 13.22 -24.52
C LEU A 224 -6.90 12.09 -24.42
N VAL A 225 -7.63 12.06 -23.32
CA VAL A 225 -8.67 11.07 -23.04
C VAL A 225 -10.00 11.80 -22.84
N ASP A 226 -10.93 11.62 -23.77
CA ASP A 226 -12.28 12.14 -23.66
C ASP A 226 -13.15 11.16 -22.87
N VAL A 227 -13.52 11.56 -21.66
CA VAL A 227 -14.31 10.73 -20.72
C VAL A 227 -15.82 10.94 -20.88
N ARG A 228 -16.25 11.76 -21.84
CA ARG A 228 -17.67 11.95 -22.11
C ARG A 228 -18.28 10.68 -22.72
N PRO A 229 -19.57 10.41 -22.49
CA PRO A 229 -20.28 9.34 -23.18
C PRO A 229 -20.28 9.49 -24.72
N PRO A 230 -20.44 8.41 -25.48
CA PRO A 230 -20.47 8.44 -26.95
C PRO A 230 -21.48 9.41 -27.55
N GLU A 231 -22.66 9.53 -26.93
CA GLU A 231 -23.74 10.43 -27.36
C GLU A 231 -23.35 11.91 -27.30
N GLU A 232 -22.60 12.31 -26.26
CA GLU A 232 -22.08 13.67 -26.12
C GLU A 232 -20.98 13.95 -27.16
N ARG A 233 -20.12 12.96 -27.41
CA ARG A 233 -19.05 13.05 -28.42
C ARG A 233 -19.60 13.11 -29.85
N ALA A 234 -20.79 12.54 -30.10
CA ALA A 234 -21.46 12.62 -31.38
C ALA A 234 -21.97 14.04 -31.68
N ILE A 235 -22.29 14.83 -30.65
CA ILE A 235 -22.73 16.22 -30.79
C ILE A 235 -21.52 17.14 -31.01
N ALA A 236 -20.48 16.97 -30.18
CA ALA A 236 -19.27 17.78 -30.24
C ALA A 236 -18.04 16.88 -30.16
N SER A 237 -17.21 16.91 -31.20
CA SER A 237 -16.01 16.08 -31.31
C SER A 237 -14.77 16.94 -31.44
N LEU A 238 -13.67 16.49 -30.84
CA LEU A 238 -12.39 17.17 -30.91
C LEU A 238 -11.75 16.98 -32.29
N ASN A 239 -11.06 18.01 -32.77
CA ASN A 239 -10.32 17.99 -34.03
C ASN A 239 -8.87 17.48 -33.87
N VAL A 240 -8.52 16.97 -32.68
CA VAL A 240 -7.22 16.38 -32.35
C VAL A 240 -7.37 14.89 -32.01
N PRO A 241 -6.29 14.10 -32.08
CA PRO A 241 -6.32 12.71 -31.62
C PRO A 241 -6.69 12.61 -30.14
N PHE A 242 -7.66 11.77 -29.81
CA PHE A 242 -8.02 11.43 -28.45
C PHE A 242 -8.33 9.94 -28.30
N ARG A 243 -8.28 9.45 -27.06
CA ARG A 243 -8.75 8.11 -26.67
C ARG A 243 -9.99 8.23 -25.79
N THR A 244 -10.66 7.12 -25.53
CA THR A 244 -11.84 7.08 -24.65
C THR A 244 -11.67 6.06 -23.53
N LEU A 245 -12.62 6.05 -22.59
CA LEU A 245 -12.70 5.05 -21.52
C LEU A 245 -13.76 3.97 -21.81
N ASP A 246 -14.23 3.86 -23.06
CA ASP A 246 -15.27 2.89 -23.42
C ASP A 246 -14.67 1.52 -23.73
N GLY A 247 -15.43 0.46 -23.40
CA GLY A 247 -15.05 -0.92 -23.70
C GLY A 247 -13.63 -1.26 -23.21
N ASP A 248 -12.83 -1.88 -24.07
CA ASP A 248 -11.47 -2.32 -23.74
C ASP A 248 -10.44 -1.18 -23.71
N GLN A 249 -10.78 0.03 -24.14
CA GLN A 249 -9.82 1.15 -24.19
C GLN A 249 -9.32 1.55 -22.81
N ARG A 250 -10.15 1.40 -21.77
CA ARG A 250 -9.72 1.62 -20.38
C ARG A 250 -8.57 0.70 -20.00
N ALA A 251 -8.70 -0.61 -20.23
CA ALA A 251 -7.66 -1.57 -19.92
C ALA A 251 -6.35 -1.27 -20.70
N GLN A 252 -6.48 -0.83 -21.95
CA GLN A 252 -5.32 -0.42 -22.76
C GLN A 252 -4.64 0.84 -22.20
N LEU A 253 -5.40 1.81 -21.71
CA LEU A 253 -4.87 3.00 -21.05
C LEU A 253 -4.20 2.65 -19.72
N GLU A 254 -4.81 1.78 -18.90
CA GLU A 254 -4.25 1.37 -17.60
C GLU A 254 -2.94 0.59 -17.74
N ALA A 255 -2.76 -0.14 -18.85
CA ALA A 255 -1.56 -0.88 -19.20
C ALA A 255 -0.41 -0.01 -19.76
N LEU A 256 -0.63 1.30 -19.98
CA LEU A 256 0.43 2.21 -20.44
C LEU A 256 1.53 2.37 -19.37
N PRO A 257 2.76 2.74 -19.80
CA PRO A 257 3.82 3.16 -18.88
C PRO A 257 3.33 4.25 -17.92
N LYS A 258 3.66 4.15 -16.63
CA LYS A 258 3.12 5.04 -15.58
C LYS A 258 3.66 6.48 -15.66
N ASP A 259 4.72 6.69 -16.42
CA ASP A 259 5.27 8.00 -16.78
C ASP A 259 4.64 8.60 -18.05
N THR A 260 3.67 7.93 -18.67
CA THR A 260 2.93 8.47 -19.81
C THR A 260 2.12 9.71 -19.39
N ALA A 261 2.25 10.80 -20.14
CA ALA A 261 1.44 11.99 -19.95
C ALA A 261 0.01 11.77 -20.45
N LEU A 262 -0.95 11.87 -19.53
CA LEU A 262 -2.38 11.76 -19.78
C LEU A 262 -3.07 13.08 -19.42
N ALA A 263 -3.98 13.57 -20.27
CA ALA A 263 -4.94 14.61 -19.90
C ALA A 263 -6.36 14.10 -20.12
N PHE A 264 -7.24 14.36 -19.16
CA PHE A 264 -8.64 13.95 -19.23
C PHE A 264 -9.51 15.16 -19.55
N LEU A 265 -10.45 14.98 -20.46
CA LEU A 265 -11.39 16.01 -20.89
C LEU A 265 -12.83 15.52 -20.74
N CYS A 266 -13.69 16.37 -20.22
CA CYS A 266 -15.14 16.15 -20.22
C CYS A 266 -15.87 17.39 -20.76
N HIS A 267 -17.08 17.66 -20.28
CA HIS A 267 -17.83 18.84 -20.71
C HIS A 267 -17.29 20.14 -20.08
N HIS A 268 -17.09 20.16 -18.75
CA HIS A 268 -16.68 21.36 -17.99
C HIS A 268 -15.51 21.15 -16.99
N GLY A 269 -14.93 19.95 -16.93
CA GLY A 269 -13.81 19.63 -16.03
C GLY A 269 -14.14 18.73 -14.82
N GLY A 270 -15.42 18.55 -14.46
CA GLY A 270 -15.79 17.78 -13.26
C GLY A 270 -15.59 16.26 -13.36
N ARG A 271 -16.06 15.62 -14.45
CA ARG A 271 -15.89 14.18 -14.68
C ARG A 271 -14.44 13.82 -15.00
N SER A 272 -13.75 14.69 -15.73
CA SER A 272 -12.34 14.51 -16.08
C SER A 272 -11.44 14.59 -14.86
N ALA A 273 -11.72 15.45 -13.88
CA ALA A 273 -10.98 15.49 -12.63
C ALA A 273 -11.06 14.13 -11.90
N GLN A 274 -12.25 13.54 -11.80
CA GLN A 274 -12.43 12.24 -11.15
C GLN A 274 -11.70 11.11 -11.90
N ALA A 275 -11.75 11.11 -13.24
CA ALA A 275 -11.02 10.14 -14.04
C ALA A 275 -9.50 10.29 -13.89
N ALA A 276 -9.00 11.53 -13.90
CA ALA A 276 -7.59 11.83 -13.66
C ALA A 276 -7.13 11.32 -12.29
N GLU A 277 -7.92 11.54 -11.24
CA GLU A 277 -7.66 11.04 -9.89
C GLU A 277 -7.59 9.51 -9.83
N GLN A 278 -8.47 8.80 -10.55
CA GLN A 278 -8.40 7.34 -10.66
C GLN A 278 -7.09 6.87 -11.30
N PHE A 279 -6.65 7.51 -12.38
CA PHE A 279 -5.39 7.16 -13.03
C PHE A 279 -4.19 7.53 -12.16
N ARG A 280 -4.23 8.64 -11.41
CA ARG A 280 -3.20 8.95 -10.40
C ARG A 280 -3.10 7.83 -9.36
N ALA A 281 -4.24 7.33 -8.86
CA ALA A 281 -4.28 6.23 -7.90
C ALA A 281 -3.75 4.89 -8.47
N LEU A 282 -3.78 4.71 -9.79
CA LEU A 282 -3.15 3.60 -10.50
C LEU A 282 -1.63 3.78 -10.74
N GLY A 283 -1.05 4.84 -10.17
CA GLY A 283 0.39 5.11 -10.19
C GLY A 283 0.87 6.00 -11.33
N PHE A 284 -0.03 6.56 -12.15
CA PHE A 284 0.39 7.49 -13.20
C PHE A 284 0.93 8.80 -12.60
N SER A 285 2.11 9.23 -13.04
CA SER A 285 2.84 10.37 -12.46
C SER A 285 2.63 11.69 -13.19
N ARG A 286 2.06 11.65 -14.41
CA ARG A 286 1.84 12.81 -15.30
C ARG A 286 0.39 12.89 -15.74
N VAL A 287 -0.50 13.17 -14.80
CA VAL A 287 -1.96 13.16 -15.00
C VAL A 287 -2.52 14.57 -14.89
N HIS A 288 -3.30 14.98 -15.89
CA HIS A 288 -3.85 16.32 -16.00
C HIS A 288 -5.38 16.30 -16.15
N ASN A 289 -6.03 17.32 -15.62
CA ASN A 289 -7.44 17.63 -15.86
C ASN A 289 -7.52 18.83 -16.80
N VAL A 290 -8.19 18.67 -17.96
CA VAL A 290 -8.42 19.78 -18.88
C VAL A 290 -9.54 20.66 -18.32
N VAL A 291 -9.17 21.87 -17.87
CA VAL A 291 -10.08 22.82 -17.24
C VAL A 291 -11.02 23.42 -18.30
N GLY A 292 -12.30 23.58 -17.94
CA GLY A 292 -13.32 24.09 -18.85
C GLY A 292 -13.81 23.07 -19.89
N GLY A 293 -13.13 21.93 -20.04
CA GLY A 293 -13.55 20.82 -20.89
C GLY A 293 -13.75 21.20 -22.35
N ILE A 294 -14.67 20.50 -23.03
CA ILE A 294 -14.95 20.77 -24.45
C ILE A 294 -15.65 22.11 -24.68
N ASP A 295 -16.38 22.65 -23.70
CA ASP A 295 -17.03 23.96 -23.87
C ASP A 295 -15.98 25.07 -24.01
N ALA A 296 -14.97 25.07 -23.14
CA ALA A 296 -13.83 25.98 -23.28
C ALA A 296 -12.99 25.68 -24.53
N TRP A 297 -12.89 24.41 -24.93
CA TRP A 297 -12.18 24.04 -26.17
C TRP A 297 -12.83 24.67 -27.41
N ALA A 298 -14.16 24.63 -27.48
CA ALA A 298 -14.91 25.25 -28.56
C ALA A 298 -14.77 26.78 -28.57
N ASP A 299 -14.66 27.40 -27.41
CA ASP A 299 -14.53 28.86 -27.30
C ASP A 299 -13.11 29.36 -27.63
N GLU A 300 -12.10 28.66 -27.12
CA GLU A 300 -10.72 29.17 -27.10
C GLU A 300 -9.80 28.56 -28.16
N VAL A 301 -10.04 27.30 -28.57
CA VAL A 301 -9.14 26.54 -29.44
C VAL A 301 -9.73 26.39 -30.83
N ASP A 302 -10.97 25.90 -30.94
CA ASP A 302 -11.62 25.64 -32.24
C ASP A 302 -13.12 25.90 -32.19
N SER A 303 -13.53 27.05 -32.73
CA SER A 303 -14.93 27.48 -32.81
C SER A 303 -15.80 26.68 -33.79
N SER A 304 -15.21 25.74 -34.55
CA SER A 304 -15.98 24.78 -35.34
C SER A 304 -16.53 23.62 -34.52
N VAL A 305 -16.01 23.39 -33.31
CA VAL A 305 -16.54 22.39 -32.38
C VAL A 305 -17.89 22.87 -31.86
N ALA A 306 -18.92 22.03 -32.01
CA ALA A 306 -20.26 22.36 -31.54
C ALA A 306 -20.31 22.50 -30.01
N ARG A 307 -21.19 23.38 -29.52
CA ARG A 307 -21.47 23.57 -28.08
C ARG A 307 -22.86 23.03 -27.76
N TYR A 308 -23.01 22.50 -26.55
CA TYR A 308 -24.27 21.94 -26.03
C TYR A 308 -24.35 22.08 -24.51
#